data_AF-A0A6N4T0Y6-F1
#
_entry.id   AF-A0A6N4T0Y6-F1
#
_cell.length_a   1.000
_cell.length_b   1.000
_cell.length_c   1.000
_cell.angle_alpha   90.00
_cell.angle_beta   90.00
_cell.angle_gamma   90.00
#
_symmetry.space_group_name_H-M   'P 1'
#
loop_
_entity.id
_entity.type
_entity.pdbx_description
1 polymer ?
#
loop_
_entity_poly.entity_id
_entity_poly.type
_entity_poly.pdbx_seq_one_letter_code
_entity_poly.pdbx_strand_id
1 'polypeptide(L)' 'MARTKTPEPDEVALEIAHGLLATRLSFEEAMNHPTWKVVIKTRARKHMQQRDKFDLKKLQSNDKD' A
#
# COMPACT_ATOMS: atom_id res chain seq x y z
N MET A 1 25.91 1.82 3.55
CA MET A 1 24.50 2.26 3.63
C MET A 1 23.62 1.11 3.16
N ALA A 2 22.95 0.41 4.07
CA ALA A 2 22.06 -0.69 3.69
C ALA A 2 20.88 -0.10 2.89
N ARG A 3 20.78 -0.44 1.60
CA ARG A 3 19.55 -0.23 0.82
C ARG A 3 18.48 -1.09 1.50
N THR A 4 17.72 -0.50 2.42
CA THR A 4 16.55 -1.13 3.00
C THR A 4 15.66 -1.54 1.83
N LYS A 5 15.54 -2.85 1.62
CA LYS A 5 14.68 -3.44 0.60
C LYS A 5 13.26 -3.05 1.01
N THR A 6 12.75 -1.94 0.48
CA THR A 6 11.37 -1.52 0.74
C THR A 6 10.48 -2.72 0.49
N PRO A 7 9.62 -3.15 1.44
CA PRO A 7 8.76 -4.30 1.23
C PRO A 7 7.99 -4.09 -0.07
N GLU A 8 7.99 -5.13 -0.90
CA GLU A 8 7.14 -5.12 -2.08
C GLU A 8 5.70 -5.09 -1.60
N PRO A 9 4.87 -4.17 -2.14
CA PRO A 9 3.51 -4.09 -1.69
C PRO A 9 2.71 -5.32 -2.11
N ASP A 10 1.89 -5.83 -1.20
CA ASP A 10 0.99 -6.94 -1.47
C ASP A 10 0.06 -6.62 -2.64
N GLU A 11 -0.37 -7.65 -3.37
CA GLU A 11 -1.28 -7.53 -4.51
C GLU A 11 -2.57 -6.81 -4.14
N VAL A 12 -3.15 -7.14 -2.98
CA VAL A 12 -4.33 -6.45 -2.43
C VAL A 12 -4.08 -4.95 -2.22
N ALA A 13 -2.90 -4.58 -1.71
CA ALA A 13 -2.57 -3.18 -1.49
C ALA A 13 -2.37 -2.42 -2.82
N LEU A 14 -1.87 -3.11 -3.85
CA LEU A 14 -1.74 -2.57 -5.21
C LEU A 14 -3.11 -2.35 -5.86
N GLU A 15 -4.03 -3.30 -5.76
CA GLU A 15 -5.39 -3.16 -6.28
C GLU A 15 -6.16 -2.03 -5.58
N ILE A 16 -6.11 -1.98 -4.25
CA ILE A 16 -6.72 -0.87 -3.48
C ILE A 16 -6.11 0.47 -3.91
N ALA A 17 -4.79 0.53 -4.06
CA ALA A 17 -4.11 1.75 -4.49
C ALA A 17 -4.54 2.18 -5.91
N HIS A 18 -4.74 1.23 -6.83
CA HIS A 18 -5.24 1.49 -8.17
C HIS A 18 -6.68 2.01 -8.15
N GLY A 19 -7.58 1.35 -7.40
CA GLY A 19 -8.97 1.78 -7.25
C GLY A 19 -9.10 3.20 -6.67
N LEU A 20 -8.21 3.58 -5.74
CA LEU A 20 -8.18 4.93 -5.16
C LEU A 20 -7.68 6.02 -6.12
N LEU A 21 -6.94 5.66 -7.17
CA LEU A 21 -6.39 6.62 -8.12
C LEU A 21 -7.41 7.02 -9.21
N ALA A 22 -8.61 6.41 -9.22
CA ALA A 22 -9.71 6.71 -10.16
C ALA A 22 -9.23 6.85 -11.62
N THR A 23 -8.28 5.99 -12.01
CA THR A 23 -7.65 6.03 -13.33
C THR A 23 -8.56 5.36 -14.36
N ARG A 24 -8.51 5.82 -15.61
CA ARG A 24 -9.19 5.16 -16.74
C ARG A 24 -8.47 3.90 -17.24
N LEU A 25 -7.22 3.69 -16.82
CA LEU A 25 -6.43 2.54 -17.18
C LEU A 25 -6.84 1.36 -16.29
N SER A 26 -6.89 0.17 -16.88
CA SER A 26 -6.97 -1.08 -16.13
C SER A 26 -5.72 -1.27 -15.24
N PHE A 27 -5.82 -2.18 -14.29
CA PHE A 27 -4.71 -2.48 -13.38
C PHE A 27 -3.45 -2.93 -14.14
N GLU A 28 -3.59 -3.83 -15.11
CA GLU A 28 -2.48 -4.33 -15.92
C GLU A 28 -1.83 -3.22 -16.75
N GLU A 29 -2.62 -2.37 -17.41
CA GLU A 29 -2.12 -1.22 -18.18
C GLU A 29 -1.35 -0.25 -17.29
N ALA A 30 -1.88 0.04 -16.09
CA ALA A 30 -1.24 0.93 -15.14
C ALA A 30 0.06 0.33 -14.56
N MET A 31 0.13 -1.00 -14.41
CA MET A 31 1.33 -1.70 -13.94
C MET A 31 2.40 -1.87 -15.04
N ASN A 32 2.00 -1.88 -16.31
CA ASN A 32 2.90 -1.83 -17.46
C ASN A 32 3.44 -0.42 -17.73
N HIS A 33 2.71 0.63 -17.34
CA HIS A 33 3.18 1.99 -17.50
C HIS A 33 4.17 2.40 -16.39
N PRO A 34 5.41 2.82 -16.72
CA PRO A 34 6.47 3.04 -15.73
C PRO A 34 6.11 4.09 -14.67
N THR A 35 5.48 5.20 -15.07
CA THR A 35 5.04 6.26 -14.15
C THR A 35 3.93 5.77 -13.19
N TRP A 36 2.89 5.14 -13.72
CA TRP A 36 1.77 4.65 -12.91
C TRP A 36 2.18 3.54 -11.96
N LYS A 37 3.06 2.64 -12.39
CA LYS A 37 3.67 1.62 -11.54
C LYS A 37 4.32 2.21 -10.29
N VAL A 38 5.03 3.33 -10.41
CA VAL A 38 5.67 4.02 -9.28
C VAL A 38 4.62 4.64 -8.35
N VAL A 39 3.58 5.27 -8.91
CA VAL A 39 2.50 5.89 -8.14
C VAL A 39 1.70 4.85 -7.35
N ILE A 40 1.29 3.76 -8.01
CA ILE A 40 0.53 2.65 -7.40
C ILE A 40 1.37 2.00 -6.31
N LYS A 41 2.65 1.66 -6.57
CA LYS A 41 3.54 1.10 -5.55
C LYS A 41 3.70 2.02 -4.34
N THR A 42 3.81 3.33 -4.55
CA THR A 42 3.94 4.30 -3.47
C THR A 42 2.68 4.37 -2.61
N ARG A 43 1.51 4.41 -3.24
CA ARG A 43 0.20 4.41 -2.56
C ARG A 43 -0.05 3.10 -1.83
N ALA A 44 0.27 1.96 -2.43
CA ALA A 44 0.14 0.65 -1.83
C ALA A 44 1.00 0.50 -0.57
N ARG A 45 2.27 0.94 -0.62
CA ARG A 45 3.12 1.01 0.58
C ARG A 45 2.54 1.89 1.67
N LYS A 46 2.01 3.06 1.30
CA LYS A 46 1.36 3.97 2.27
C LYS A 46 0.11 3.32 2.88
N HIS A 47 -0.61 2.50 2.13
CA HIS A 47 -1.75 1.74 2.62
C HIS A 47 -1.30 0.64 3.59
N MET A 48 -0.27 -0.13 3.25
CA MET A 48 0.31 -1.13 4.17
C MET A 48 0.86 -0.51 5.44
N GLN A 49 1.62 0.59 5.35
CA GLN A 49 2.11 1.30 6.54
C GLN A 49 0.98 1.85 7.41
N GLN A 50 -0.15 2.25 6.81
CA GLN A 50 -1.33 2.64 7.57
C GLN A 50 -1.99 1.42 8.22
N ARG A 51 -2.11 0.29 7.51
CA ARG A 51 -2.59 -0.98 8.07
C ARG A 51 -1.70 -1.44 9.23
N ASP A 52 -0.38 -1.46 9.08
CA ASP A 52 0.57 -1.81 10.14
C ASP A 52 0.47 -0.87 11.35
N LYS A 53 0.25 0.43 11.11
CA LYS A 53 0.00 1.39 12.20
C LYS A 53 -1.36 1.19 12.87
N PHE A 54 -2.33 0.68 12.12
CA PHE A 54 -3.66 0.36 12.61
C PHE A 54 -3.72 -1.03 13.26
N ASP A 55 -2.75 -1.90 12.96
CA ASP A 55 -2.59 -3.24 13.50
C ASP A 55 -2.20 -3.19 14.99
N LEU A 56 -3.25 -3.03 15.81
CA LEU A 56 -3.56 -3.81 17.01
C LEU A 56 -2.58 -3.87 18.19
N LYS A 57 -1.37 -3.32 18.15
CA LYS A 57 -0.63 -3.07 19.41
C LYS A 57 -1.29 -1.99 20.29
N LYS A 58 -2.35 -1.34 19.79
CA LYS A 58 -3.16 -0.35 20.52
C LYS A 58 -4.60 -0.79 20.83
N LEU A 59 -5.15 -1.83 20.21
CA LEU A 59 -6.52 -2.25 20.54
C LEU A 59 -6.56 -3.13 21.80
N GLN A 60 -5.44 -3.75 22.20
CA GLN A 60 -5.36 -4.57 23.42
C GLN A 60 -4.96 -3.80 24.70
N SER A 61 -4.83 -2.48 24.68
CA SER A 61 -4.43 -1.69 25.87
C SER A 61 -5.50 -0.75 26.43
N ASN A 62 -6.68 -0.69 25.83
CA ASN A 62 -7.80 0.13 26.32
C ASN A 62 -8.97 -0.66 26.91
N ASP A 63 -8.85 -1.99 27.04
CA ASP A 63 -9.84 -2.85 27.72
C ASP A 63 -9.29 -3.40 29.05
N LYS A 64 -8.60 -2.53 29.78
CA LYS A 64 -8.25 -2.73 31.19
C LYS A 64 -8.65 -1.50 31.99
N ASP A 65 -9.96 -1.32 32.18
CA ASP A 65 -10.53 -0.95 33.48
C ASP A 65 -12.02 -1.32 33.52
#